data_AF-A0A958RB08-F1
#
_entry.id   AF-A0A958RB08-F1
#
_cell.length_a   1.000
_cell.length_b   1.000
_cell.length_c   1.000
_cell.angle_alpha   90.00
_cell.angle_beta   90.00
_cell.angle_gamma   90.00
#
_symmetry.space_group_name_H-M   'P 1'
#
loop_
_entity.id
_entity.type
_entity.pdbx_description
1 polymer ?
#
loop_
_entity_poly.entity_id
_entity_poly.type
_entity_poly.pdbx_seq_one_letter_code
_entity_poly.pdbx_strand_id
1 'polypeptide(L)'
;RSLPLQHIILVADDSHGLGITGPQGGGAYKTLRELRPKDLVVCGSLGKGFGIQAGVVFGSRSLINALAETDMVIASSPAAPATLATFLQAQQLYAEKRRALLHHITTFTAAIHPLSRFRYIENYPAFSYADETLSAHLLRHNIITTHFKYPNENAGTVSRIVLSAHHTGADMLQLITAVNSHPTKPLH
;
A
#
# COMPACT_ATOMS: atom_id res chain seq x y z
N ARG A 1 -23.28 16.07 -1.06
CA ARG A 1 -23.43 16.49 0.36
C ARG A 1 -22.04 16.88 0.87
N SER A 2 -21.88 18.08 1.43
CA SER A 2 -20.62 18.49 2.08
C SER A 2 -20.66 18.04 3.55
N LEU A 3 -19.58 17.42 4.03
CA LEU A 3 -19.47 17.03 5.44
C LEU A 3 -18.91 18.21 6.25
N PRO A 4 -19.47 18.54 7.43
CA PRO A 4 -18.97 19.63 8.27
C PRO A 4 -17.70 19.19 9.05
N LEU A 5 -16.57 19.08 8.35
CA LEU A 5 -15.32 18.50 8.87
C LEU A 5 -14.84 19.14 10.17
N GLN A 6 -15.07 20.44 10.36
CA GLN A 6 -14.74 21.18 11.59
C GLN A 6 -15.46 20.69 12.85
N HIS A 7 -16.46 19.80 12.71
CA HIS A 7 -17.18 19.16 13.81
C HIS A 7 -16.96 17.64 13.88
N ILE A 8 -16.08 17.10 13.03
CA ILE A 8 -15.91 15.66 12.84
C ILE A 8 -14.49 15.25 13.24
N ILE A 9 -14.38 14.12 13.94
CA ILE A 9 -13.11 13.39 14.10
C ILE A 9 -12.91 12.53 12.86
N LEU A 10 -11.87 12.83 12.08
CA LEU A 10 -11.51 12.03 10.92
C LEU A 10 -10.56 10.91 11.36
N VAL A 11 -10.97 9.65 11.15
CA VAL A 11 -10.15 8.47 11.42
C VAL A 11 -9.80 7.81 10.09
N ALA A 12 -8.52 7.52 9.87
CA ALA A 12 -8.05 6.85 8.65
C ALA A 12 -7.05 5.73 8.96
N ASP A 13 -7.18 4.61 8.25
CA ASP A 13 -6.15 3.56 8.21
C ASP A 13 -5.27 3.78 6.97
N ASP A 14 -3.99 4.06 7.20
CA ASP A 14 -3.00 4.33 6.18
C ASP A 14 -1.92 3.24 6.09
N SER A 15 -2.25 2.01 6.54
CA SER A 15 -1.34 0.86 6.48
C SER A 15 -0.73 0.64 5.08
N HIS A 16 -1.48 0.99 4.04
CA HIS A 16 -1.11 0.77 2.65
C HIS A 16 -0.42 1.99 2.01
N GLY A 17 -0.47 3.18 2.64
CA GLY A 17 0.24 4.38 2.16
C GLY A 17 1.55 4.64 2.91
N LEU A 18 1.63 4.30 4.20
CA LEU A 18 2.84 4.45 5.02
C LEU A 18 4.05 3.73 4.39
N GLY A 19 5.14 4.48 4.23
CA GLY A 19 6.38 4.05 3.61
C GLY A 19 6.40 4.18 2.08
N ILE A 20 5.27 4.51 1.45
CA ILE A 20 5.12 4.54 -0.02
C ILE A 20 4.75 5.95 -0.49
N THR A 21 3.61 6.48 -0.02
CA THR A 21 3.04 7.73 -0.51
C THR A 21 3.40 8.91 0.38
N GLY A 22 3.13 10.13 -0.10
CA GLY A 22 3.38 11.36 0.63
C GLY A 22 4.88 11.70 0.76
N PRO A 23 5.19 12.90 1.29
CA PRO A 23 6.57 13.32 1.49
C PRO A 23 7.34 12.32 2.35
N GLN A 24 8.48 11.86 1.84
CA GLN A 24 9.36 10.89 2.54
C GLN A 24 8.68 9.57 2.94
N GLY A 25 7.57 9.19 2.29
CA GLY A 25 6.80 8.00 2.67
C GLY A 25 5.92 8.20 3.90
N GLY A 26 5.60 9.45 4.27
CA GLY A 26 4.75 9.78 5.41
C GLY A 26 3.25 9.46 5.24
N GLY A 27 2.87 8.88 4.09
CA GLY A 27 1.51 8.47 3.82
C GLY A 27 0.54 9.63 3.62
N ALA A 28 -0.74 9.40 3.93
CA ALA A 28 -1.85 10.31 3.75
C ALA A 28 -1.97 11.38 4.84
N TYR A 29 -1.22 11.28 5.95
CA TYR A 29 -1.41 12.14 7.13
C TYR A 29 -1.41 13.64 6.80
N LYS A 30 -0.42 14.10 6.00
CA LYS A 30 -0.32 15.51 5.62
C LYS A 30 -1.55 15.97 4.82
N THR A 31 -1.94 15.20 3.81
CA THR A 31 -3.09 15.49 2.94
C THR A 31 -4.41 15.49 3.72
N LEU A 32 -4.61 14.52 4.63
CA LEU A 32 -5.81 14.46 5.45
C LEU A 32 -5.89 15.63 6.45
N ARG A 33 -4.74 16.08 6.97
CA ARG A 33 -4.67 17.25 7.86
C ARG A 33 -5.04 18.55 7.14
N GLU A 34 -4.74 18.67 5.84
CA GLU A 34 -5.10 19.83 5.03
C GLU A 34 -6.62 20.01 4.88
N LEU A 35 -7.41 18.95 5.10
CA LEU A 35 -8.87 19.01 5.14
C LEU A 35 -9.43 19.72 6.38
N ARG A 36 -8.58 20.03 7.37
CA ARG A 36 -8.92 20.72 8.63
C ARG A 36 -10.13 20.11 9.36
N PRO A 37 -10.14 18.80 9.64
CA PRO A 37 -11.15 18.23 10.52
C PRO A 37 -10.99 18.78 11.95
N LYS A 38 -12.02 18.59 12.79
CA LYS A 38 -11.94 18.93 14.23
C LYS A 38 -10.73 18.26 14.87
N ASP A 39 -10.58 16.95 14.62
CA ASP A 39 -9.45 16.13 15.02
C ASP A 39 -9.12 15.13 13.91
N LEU A 40 -7.86 14.74 13.83
CA LEU A 40 -7.36 13.73 12.89
C LEU A 40 -6.67 12.62 13.66
N VAL A 41 -7.09 11.38 13.40
CA VAL A 41 -6.42 10.16 13.85
C VAL A 41 -6.06 9.34 12.62
N VAL A 42 -4.78 9.06 12.44
CA VAL A 42 -4.33 8.14 11.40
C VAL A 42 -3.63 6.97 12.07
N CYS A 43 -4.10 5.77 11.81
CA CYS A 43 -3.45 4.54 12.25
C CYS A 43 -2.89 3.78 11.06
N GLY A 44 -1.99 2.83 11.31
CA GLY A 44 -1.55 1.93 10.26
C GLY A 44 -0.53 0.91 10.71
N SER A 45 -0.38 -0.13 9.90
CA SER A 45 0.69 -1.12 10.04
C SER A 45 2.01 -0.58 9.50
N LEU A 46 3.09 -0.72 10.27
CA LEU A 46 4.45 -0.53 9.79
C LEU A 46 5.00 -1.78 9.09
N GLY A 47 4.25 -2.90 9.09
CA GLY A 47 4.68 -4.19 8.53
C GLY A 47 4.65 -4.28 7.01
N LYS A 48 4.13 -3.24 6.34
CA LYS A 48 3.99 -3.17 4.88
C LYS A 48 5.14 -2.38 4.27
N GLY A 49 4.93 -1.10 3.97
CA GLY A 49 5.94 -0.26 3.31
C GLY A 49 7.26 -0.12 4.07
N PHE A 50 7.22 -0.22 5.41
CA PHE A 50 8.42 -0.15 6.25
C PHE A 50 9.01 -1.51 6.66
N GLY A 51 8.26 -2.61 6.52
CA GLY A 51 8.72 -3.96 6.88
C GLY A 51 8.96 -4.19 8.39
N ILE A 52 8.28 -3.44 9.26
CA ILE A 52 8.47 -3.48 10.71
C ILE A 52 7.25 -4.14 11.38
N GLN A 53 7.47 -5.10 12.26
CA GLN A 53 6.39 -5.70 13.06
C GLN A 53 5.91 -4.75 14.17
N ALA A 54 5.16 -3.73 13.78
CA ALA A 54 4.55 -2.76 14.68
C ALA A 54 3.33 -2.09 14.03
N GLY A 55 2.49 -1.49 14.86
CA GLY A 55 1.47 -0.52 14.45
C GLY A 55 1.88 0.88 14.87
N VAL A 56 1.24 1.89 14.29
CA VAL A 56 1.42 3.29 14.66
C VAL A 56 0.07 4.01 14.70
N VAL A 57 -0.05 5.00 15.58
CA VAL A 57 -1.17 5.95 15.62
C VAL A 57 -0.60 7.36 15.66
N PHE A 58 -1.09 8.22 14.79
CA PHE A 58 -0.78 9.65 14.70
C PHE A 58 -2.02 10.45 15.06
N GLY A 59 -1.86 11.49 15.87
CA GLY A 59 -2.96 12.35 16.29
C GLY A 59 -2.46 13.53 17.12
N SER A 60 -3.40 14.28 17.70
CA SER A 60 -3.08 15.36 18.64
C SER A 60 -2.39 14.81 19.89
N ARG A 61 -1.55 15.63 20.52
CA ARG A 61 -0.82 15.22 21.74
C ARG A 61 -1.78 14.77 22.85
N SER A 62 -2.90 15.48 23.03
CA SER A 62 -3.92 15.11 24.01
C SER A 62 -4.51 13.73 23.73
N LEU A 63 -4.83 13.43 22.48
CA LEU A 63 -5.37 12.13 22.08
C LEU A 63 -4.35 11.00 22.26
N ILE A 64 -3.09 11.22 21.87
CA ILE A 64 -2.04 10.21 22.01
C ILE A 64 -1.75 9.92 23.49
N ASN A 65 -1.73 10.94 24.35
CA ASN A 65 -1.58 10.74 25.80
C ASN A 65 -2.77 9.93 26.36
N ALA A 66 -4.00 10.27 25.98
CA ALA A 66 -5.18 9.52 26.42
C ALA A 66 -5.16 8.06 25.94
N LEU A 67 -4.69 7.80 24.71
CA LEU A 67 -4.53 6.43 24.20
C LEU A 67 -3.45 5.65 24.95
N ALA A 68 -2.34 6.30 25.31
CA ALA A 68 -1.23 5.66 26.02
C ALA A 68 -1.63 5.17 27.42
N GLU A 69 -2.65 5.78 28.03
CA GLU A 69 -3.20 5.40 29.34
C GLU A 69 -4.25 4.27 29.26
N THR A 70 -4.61 3.80 28.06
CA THR A 70 -5.61 2.72 27.92
C THR A 70 -5.03 1.36 28.30
N ASP A 71 -5.86 0.51 28.90
CA ASP A 71 -5.49 -0.86 29.26
C ASP A 71 -4.96 -1.66 28.06
N MET A 72 -5.50 -1.41 26.86
CA MET A 72 -5.03 -2.06 25.64
C MET A 72 -3.57 -1.73 25.33
N VAL A 73 -3.14 -0.49 25.53
CA VAL A 73 -1.75 -0.09 25.27
C VAL A 73 -0.84 -0.55 26.41
N ILE A 74 -1.27 -0.38 27.66
CA ILE A 74 -0.48 -0.74 28.85
C ILE A 74 -0.23 -2.25 28.92
N ALA A 75 -1.22 -3.08 28.56
CA ALA A 75 -1.11 -4.53 28.58
C ALA A 75 -0.43 -5.12 27.33
N SER A 76 -0.13 -4.30 26.31
CA SER A 76 0.50 -4.75 25.08
C SER A 76 2.03 -4.80 25.18
N SER A 77 2.63 -5.81 24.55
CA SER A 77 4.09 -5.83 24.37
C SER A 77 4.52 -4.73 23.38
N PRO A 78 5.57 -3.95 23.69
CA PRO A 78 6.07 -2.93 22.78
C PRO A 78 6.72 -3.56 21.54
N ALA A 79 6.86 -2.76 20.48
CA ALA A 79 7.66 -3.15 19.33
C ALA A 79 9.13 -3.38 19.73
N ALA A 80 9.80 -4.32 19.06
CA ALA A 80 11.17 -4.69 19.39
C ALA A 80 12.12 -3.46 19.31
N PRO A 81 12.84 -3.12 20.40
CA PRO A 81 13.69 -1.93 20.44
C PRO A 81 14.75 -1.89 19.33
N ALA A 82 15.35 -3.04 19.00
CA ALA A 82 16.32 -3.15 17.91
C ALA A 82 15.72 -2.76 16.56
N THR A 83 14.50 -3.22 16.27
CA THR A 83 13.80 -2.89 15.02
C THR A 83 13.47 -1.40 14.93
N LEU A 84 13.04 -0.78 16.04
CA LEU A 84 12.80 0.66 16.10
C LEU A 84 14.08 1.47 15.92
N ALA A 85 15.19 1.04 16.53
CA ALA A 85 16.49 1.69 16.35
C ALA A 85 16.95 1.64 14.88
N THR A 86 16.82 0.48 14.23
CA THR A 86 17.12 0.33 12.80
C THR A 86 16.22 1.22 11.94
N PHE A 87 14.92 1.30 12.24
CA PHE A 87 13.99 2.18 11.52
C PHE A 87 14.43 3.64 11.53
N LEU A 88 14.85 4.15 12.69
CA LEU A 88 15.34 5.52 12.83
C LEU A 88 16.61 5.79 12.02
N GLN A 89 17.45 4.76 11.83
CA GLN A 89 18.73 4.87 11.11
C GLN A 89 18.61 4.57 9.60
N ALA A 90 17.57 3.86 9.18
CA ALA A 90 17.41 3.38 7.80
C ALA A 90 16.74 4.39 6.83
N GLN A 91 16.64 5.66 7.20
CA GLN A 91 15.90 6.68 6.40
C GLN A 91 16.43 6.82 4.98
N GLN A 92 17.75 6.79 4.79
CA GLN A 92 18.37 6.84 3.46
C GLN A 92 18.00 5.59 2.64
N LEU A 93 18.10 4.40 3.24
CA LEU A 93 17.73 3.15 2.58
C LEU A 93 16.26 3.16 2.13
N TYR A 94 15.35 3.64 2.98
CA TYR A 94 13.94 3.77 2.59
C TYR A 94 13.75 4.76 1.42
N ALA A 95 14.50 5.86 1.38
CA ALA A 95 14.44 6.81 0.27
C ALA A 95 14.91 6.17 -1.05
N GLU A 96 16.00 5.39 -1.00
CA GLU A 96 16.51 4.64 -2.16
C GLU A 96 15.51 3.59 -2.63
N LYS A 97 14.93 2.80 -1.72
CA LYS A 97 13.93 1.78 -2.05
C LYS A 97 12.64 2.38 -2.60
N ARG A 98 12.17 3.52 -2.09
CA ARG A 98 11.02 4.24 -2.68
C ARG A 98 11.31 4.70 -4.11
N ARG A 99 12.53 5.20 -4.38
CA ARG A 99 12.92 5.60 -5.74
C ARG A 99 12.94 4.41 -6.71
N ALA A 100 13.48 3.27 -6.27
CA ALA A 100 13.46 2.03 -7.06
C ALA A 100 12.03 1.54 -7.32
N LEU A 101 11.17 1.56 -6.30
CA LEU A 101 9.76 1.21 -6.45
C LEU A 101 9.05 2.12 -7.46
N LEU A 102 9.26 3.43 -7.38
CA LEU A 102 8.67 4.38 -8.32
C LEU A 102 9.15 4.11 -9.75
N HIS A 103 10.44 3.80 -9.93
CA HIS A 103 10.97 3.39 -11.23
C HIS A 103 10.30 2.13 -11.77
N HIS A 104 10.07 1.12 -10.94
CA HIS A 104 9.33 -0.09 -11.36
C HIS A 104 7.89 0.22 -11.73
N ILE A 105 7.21 1.07 -10.97
CA ILE A 105 5.84 1.50 -11.25
C ILE A 105 5.79 2.19 -12.61
N THR A 106 6.64 3.19 -12.85
CA THR A 106 6.64 3.94 -14.11
C THR A 106 6.98 3.05 -15.30
N THR A 107 8.02 2.22 -15.19
CA THR A 107 8.40 1.25 -16.22
C THR A 107 7.25 0.28 -16.53
N PHE A 108 6.59 -0.28 -15.51
CA PHE A 108 5.45 -1.18 -15.71
C PHE A 108 4.28 -0.47 -16.40
N THR A 109 3.89 0.71 -15.92
CA THR A 109 2.76 1.46 -16.50
C THR A 109 3.02 1.89 -17.95
N ALA A 110 4.26 2.18 -18.32
CA ALA A 110 4.63 2.61 -19.66
C ALA A 110 4.68 1.44 -20.65
N ALA A 111 4.96 0.22 -20.19
CA ALA A 111 5.18 -0.94 -21.05
C ALA A 111 3.96 -1.85 -21.21
N ILE A 112 2.99 -1.79 -20.30
CA ILE A 112 1.82 -2.67 -20.31
C ILE A 112 0.71 -2.13 -21.23
N HIS A 113 0.20 -3.00 -22.12
CA HIS A 113 -0.90 -2.67 -23.01
C HIS A 113 -1.96 -3.78 -23.12
N PRO A 114 -3.26 -3.44 -23.06
CA PRO A 114 -3.82 -2.16 -22.68
C PRO A 114 -3.80 -1.99 -21.15
N LEU A 115 -3.36 -0.82 -20.70
CA LEU A 115 -3.33 -0.46 -19.27
C LEU A 115 -4.74 -0.45 -18.64
N SER A 116 -5.78 -0.25 -19.45
CA SER A 116 -7.19 -0.25 -19.02
C SER A 116 -7.68 -1.58 -18.42
N ARG A 117 -6.93 -2.68 -18.57
CA ARG A 117 -7.22 -3.96 -17.89
C ARG A 117 -7.01 -3.89 -16.39
N PHE A 118 -6.26 -2.88 -15.92
CA PHE A 118 -5.91 -2.71 -14.51
C PHE A 118 -6.64 -1.52 -13.89
N ARG A 119 -7.13 -1.71 -12.66
CA ARG A 119 -7.49 -0.62 -11.75
C ARG A 119 -6.29 -0.32 -10.87
N TYR A 120 -5.77 0.91 -10.95
CA TYR A 120 -4.59 1.34 -10.23
C TYR A 120 -4.71 2.81 -9.80
N ILE A 121 -3.82 3.23 -8.91
CA ILE A 121 -3.63 4.63 -8.53
C ILE A 121 -2.26 5.04 -9.08
N GLU A 122 -2.16 6.23 -9.67
CA GLU A 122 -0.89 6.74 -10.18
C GLU A 122 0.18 6.74 -9.08
N ASN A 123 1.41 6.34 -9.43
CA ASN A 123 2.55 6.24 -8.50
C ASN A 123 2.32 5.30 -7.30
N TYR A 124 1.37 4.36 -7.41
CA TYR A 124 1.10 3.34 -6.40
C TYR A 124 1.35 1.92 -6.95
N PRO A 125 1.97 1.01 -6.17
CA PRO A 125 2.47 -0.27 -6.71
C PRO A 125 1.43 -1.37 -6.88
N ALA A 126 0.15 -1.13 -6.60
CA ALA A 126 -0.89 -2.16 -6.68
C ALA A 126 -1.77 -1.99 -7.91
N PHE A 127 -1.82 -3.06 -8.73
CA PHE A 127 -2.61 -3.13 -9.96
C PHE A 127 -3.64 -4.25 -9.83
N SER A 128 -4.91 -3.88 -9.66
CA SER A 128 -6.01 -4.84 -9.55
C SER A 128 -6.56 -5.20 -10.91
N TYR A 129 -6.96 -6.45 -11.13
CA TYR A 129 -7.55 -6.91 -12.39
C TYR A 129 -8.66 -7.92 -12.12
N ALA A 130 -9.63 -8.03 -13.05
CA ALA A 130 -10.78 -8.92 -12.90
C ALA A 130 -10.62 -10.25 -13.66
N ASP A 131 -9.73 -10.31 -14.64
CA ASP A 131 -9.54 -11.46 -15.51
C ASP A 131 -8.81 -12.59 -14.78
N GLU A 132 -9.55 -13.59 -14.30
CA GLU A 132 -8.97 -14.76 -13.59
C GLU A 132 -8.00 -15.56 -14.48
N THR A 133 -8.17 -15.50 -15.82
CA THR A 133 -7.28 -16.22 -16.74
C THR A 133 -5.87 -15.62 -16.76
N LEU A 134 -5.74 -14.33 -16.42
CA LEU A 134 -4.43 -13.69 -16.28
C LEU A 134 -3.66 -14.28 -15.10
N SER A 135 -4.31 -14.56 -13.96
CA SER A 135 -3.63 -15.17 -12.81
C SER A 135 -3.08 -16.56 -13.15
N ALA A 136 -3.88 -17.39 -13.83
CA ALA A 136 -3.44 -18.71 -14.30
C ALA A 136 -2.31 -18.61 -15.34
N HIS A 137 -2.37 -17.62 -16.23
CA HIS A 137 -1.32 -17.36 -17.20
C HIS A 137 0.00 -16.95 -16.53
N LEU A 138 -0.04 -15.98 -15.62
CA LEU A 138 1.13 -15.53 -14.87
C LEU A 138 1.76 -16.68 -14.06
N LEU A 139 0.94 -17.54 -13.46
CA LEU A 139 1.43 -18.73 -12.75
C LEU A 139 2.22 -19.68 -13.66
N ARG A 140 1.77 -19.92 -14.90
CA ARG A 140 2.51 -20.72 -15.90
C ARG A 140 3.86 -20.09 -16.30
N HIS A 141 3.99 -18.78 -16.13
CA HIS A 141 5.23 -18.03 -16.30
C HIS A 141 6.03 -17.88 -14.99
N ASN A 142 5.73 -18.68 -13.97
CA ASN A 142 6.36 -18.64 -12.64
C ASN A 142 6.20 -17.30 -11.89
N ILE A 143 5.11 -16.57 -12.16
CA ILE A 143 4.77 -15.32 -11.49
C ILE A 143 3.55 -15.55 -10.60
N ILE A 144 3.75 -15.42 -9.30
CA ILE A 144 2.67 -15.54 -8.31
C ILE A 144 2.06 -14.16 -8.09
N THR A 145 0.74 -14.09 -8.14
CA THR A 145 -0.03 -12.88 -7.82
C THR A 145 -1.03 -13.19 -6.72
N THR A 146 -1.51 -12.16 -6.04
CA THR A 146 -2.64 -12.33 -5.13
C THR A 146 -3.85 -12.67 -5.97
N HIS A 147 -4.47 -13.82 -5.72
CA HIS A 147 -5.68 -14.28 -6.39
C HIS A 147 -6.49 -15.16 -5.44
N PHE A 148 -7.52 -14.59 -4.81
CA PHE A 148 -8.42 -15.36 -3.94
C PHE A 148 -9.85 -14.81 -3.97
N LYS A 149 -10.81 -15.69 -3.69
CA LYS A 149 -12.22 -15.36 -3.52
C LYS A 149 -12.49 -15.04 -2.06
N TYR A 150 -13.16 -13.92 -1.78
CA TYR A 150 -13.69 -13.71 -0.44
C TYR A 150 -14.82 -14.72 -0.17
N PRO A 151 -14.97 -15.18 1.07
CA PRO A 151 -16.00 -16.17 1.43
C PRO A 151 -17.44 -15.62 1.37
N ASN A 152 -17.63 -14.35 0.97
CA ASN A 152 -18.93 -13.72 0.91
C ASN A 152 -19.55 -13.94 -0.48
N GLU A 153 -20.80 -14.41 -0.56
CA GLU A 153 -21.43 -14.87 -1.81
C GLU A 153 -21.50 -13.79 -2.92
N ASN A 154 -21.43 -12.52 -2.54
CA ASN A 154 -21.45 -11.37 -3.45
C ASN A 154 -20.07 -10.74 -3.70
N ALA A 155 -19.00 -11.27 -3.10
CA ALA A 155 -17.67 -10.69 -3.23
C ALA A 155 -16.93 -11.30 -4.43
N GLY A 156 -16.66 -10.47 -5.44
CA GLY A 156 -15.87 -10.88 -6.60
C GLY A 156 -14.44 -11.29 -6.21
N THR A 157 -13.79 -12.01 -7.13
CA THR A 157 -12.38 -12.42 -6.99
C THR A 157 -11.47 -11.19 -6.90
N VAL A 158 -10.57 -11.19 -5.92
CA VAL A 158 -9.56 -10.13 -5.78
C VAL A 158 -8.24 -10.61 -6.35
N SER A 159 -7.94 -10.10 -7.54
CA SER A 159 -6.67 -10.35 -8.21
C SER A 159 -5.82 -9.09 -8.28
N ARG A 160 -4.57 -9.15 -7.80
CA ARG A 160 -3.66 -7.99 -7.78
C ARG A 160 -2.21 -8.37 -8.06
N ILE A 161 -1.55 -7.58 -8.88
CA ILE A 161 -0.09 -7.50 -8.96
C ILE A 161 0.35 -6.41 -7.99
N VAL A 162 1.31 -6.69 -7.12
CA VAL A 162 1.90 -5.70 -6.21
C VAL A 162 3.39 -5.63 -6.49
N LEU A 163 3.83 -4.49 -7.04
CA LEU A 163 5.23 -4.24 -7.31
C LEU A 163 5.99 -3.95 -6.00
N SER A 164 7.26 -4.30 -6.00
CA SER A 164 8.19 -4.14 -4.89
C SER A 164 9.50 -3.52 -5.36
N ALA A 165 10.15 -2.77 -4.48
CA ALA A 165 11.50 -2.26 -4.70
C ALA A 165 12.56 -3.37 -4.77
N HIS A 166 12.20 -4.61 -4.43
CA HIS A 166 13.09 -5.77 -4.45
C HIS A 166 13.11 -6.50 -5.79
N HIS A 167 12.17 -6.22 -6.69
CA HIS A 167 12.24 -6.78 -8.04
C HIS A 167 13.51 -6.32 -8.74
N THR A 168 14.14 -7.23 -9.48
CA THR A 168 15.23 -6.92 -10.38
C THR A 168 14.70 -6.46 -11.73
N GLY A 169 15.57 -5.92 -12.58
CA GLY A 169 15.20 -5.60 -13.97
C GLY A 169 14.72 -6.83 -14.75
N ALA A 170 15.28 -8.01 -14.45
CA ALA A 170 14.86 -9.27 -15.07
C ALA A 170 13.43 -9.66 -14.64
N ASP A 171 13.12 -9.53 -13.34
CA ASP A 171 11.76 -9.81 -12.83
C ASP A 171 10.73 -8.89 -13.49
N MET A 172 11.06 -7.59 -13.62
CA MET A 172 10.18 -6.61 -14.27
C MET A 172 9.96 -6.93 -15.75
N LEU A 173 11.02 -7.29 -16.48
CA LEU A 173 10.92 -7.66 -17.88
C LEU A 173 10.09 -8.93 -18.09
N GLN A 174 10.31 -9.96 -17.25
CA GLN A 174 9.54 -11.20 -17.29
C GLN A 174 8.05 -10.93 -17.02
N LEU A 175 7.74 -10.13 -15.99
CA LEU A 175 6.38 -9.74 -15.66
C LEU A 175 5.69 -8.99 -16.82
N ILE A 176 6.35 -7.97 -17.37
CA ILE A 176 5.82 -7.17 -18.48
C ILE A 176 5.53 -8.05 -19.70
N THR A 177 6.48 -8.92 -20.05
CA THR A 177 6.35 -9.84 -21.19
C THR A 177 5.20 -10.83 -20.98
N ALA A 178 5.08 -11.39 -19.77
CA ALA A 178 4.00 -12.32 -19.44
C ALA A 178 2.62 -11.66 -19.47
N VAL A 179 2.49 -10.41 -18.97
CA VAL A 179 1.23 -9.67 -19.04
C VAL A 179 0.87 -9.31 -20.48
N ASN A 180 1.81 -8.81 -21.28
CA ASN A 180 1.54 -8.39 -22.66
C ASN A 180 1.28 -9.57 -23.62
N SER A 181 1.80 -10.76 -23.32
CA SER A 181 1.50 -11.98 -24.08
C SER A 181 0.14 -12.60 -23.74
N HIS A 182 -0.52 -12.15 -22.66
CA HIS A 182 -1.85 -12.63 -22.30
C HIS A 182 -2.92 -11.95 -23.17
N PRO A 183 -3.73 -12.73 -23.92
CA PRO A 183 -4.75 -12.15 -24.79
C PRO A 183 -5.78 -11.33 -24.00
N THR A 184 -6.17 -10.19 -24.55
CA THR A 184 -7.24 -9.35 -23.99
C THR A 184 -8.58 -9.88 -24.51
N LYS A 185 -9.57 -10.08 -23.64
CA LYS A 185 -10.94 -10.23 -24.13
C LYS A 185 -11.34 -8.90 -24.77
N PRO A 186 -11.88 -8.88 -26.00
CA PRO A 186 -12.46 -7.66 -26.54
C PRO A 186 -13.56 -7.17 -25.60
N LEU A 187 -13.55 -5.87 -25.29
CA LEU A 187 -14.65 -5.22 -24.60
C LEU A 187 -15.86 -5.32 -25.53
N HIS A 188 -16.82 -6.20 -25.18
CA HIS A 188 -18.14 -6.21 -25.80
C HIS A 188 -18.99 -5.06 -25.24
#